data_AF-A0A0D0D7A2-F1
#
_entry.id   AF-A0A0D0D7A2-F1
#
_cell.length_a   1.000
_cell.length_b   1.000
_cell.length_c   1.000
_cell.angle_alpha   90.00
_cell.angle_beta   90.00
_cell.angle_gamma   90.00
#
_symmetry.space_group_name_H-M   'P 1'
#
loop_
_entity.id
_entity.type
_entity.pdbx_description
1 polymer ?
#
loop_
_entity_poly.entity_id
_entity_poly.type
_entity_poly.pdbx_seq_one_letter_code
_entity_poly.pdbx_strand_id
1 'polypeptide(L)'
;AISQNEAKYPNPAAFLPERFLTSDGALKDDDVSWIYGFGRRICPGRHVADASLWCAMVSILAVFEIEKTEGSEDVKWTTGMSSYPRPFPCTIVPRDKNMDGEKLASLMCVLAVPPDD
;
A
#
# COMPACT_ATOMS: atom_id res chain seq x y z
N ALA A 1 15.51 11.75 -2.56
CA ALA A 1 16.86 11.60 -3.15
C ALA A 1 17.13 10.15 -3.54
N ILE A 2 17.19 9.19 -2.60
CA ILE A 2 17.44 7.77 -2.93
C ILE A 2 16.33 7.16 -3.79
N SER A 3 15.06 7.34 -3.40
CA SER A 3 13.88 6.92 -4.18
C SER A 3 13.77 7.55 -5.57
N GLN A 4 14.50 8.66 -5.81
CA GLN A 4 14.43 9.48 -7.01
C GLN A 4 15.75 9.48 -7.78
N ASN A 5 16.64 8.54 -7.50
CA ASN A 5 17.90 8.39 -8.24
C ASN A 5 17.65 7.62 -9.53
N GLU A 6 17.73 8.30 -10.67
CA GLU A 6 17.51 7.71 -12.00
C GLU A 6 18.46 6.57 -12.35
N ALA A 7 19.68 6.55 -11.78
CA ALA A 7 20.63 5.47 -12.02
C ALA A 7 20.19 4.14 -11.40
N LYS A 8 19.46 4.18 -10.28
CA LYS A 8 18.86 2.99 -9.65
C LYS A 8 17.42 2.75 -10.13
N TYR A 9 16.65 3.82 -10.24
CA TYR A 9 15.23 3.80 -10.59
C TYR A 9 14.98 4.65 -11.84
N PRO A 10 15.12 4.09 -13.06
CA PRO A 10 14.81 4.82 -14.29
C PRO A 10 13.35 5.29 -14.28
N ASN A 11 13.07 6.53 -14.68
CA ASN A 11 11.74 7.18 -14.57
C ASN A 11 11.15 7.11 -13.14
N PRO A 12 11.82 7.67 -12.12
CA PRO A 12 11.45 7.46 -10.72
C PRO A 12 10.16 8.20 -10.30
N ALA A 13 9.71 9.16 -11.11
CA ALA A 13 8.44 9.85 -10.89
C ALA A 13 7.22 9.03 -11.37
N ALA A 14 7.43 8.01 -12.20
CA ALA A 14 6.36 7.16 -12.70
C ALA A 14 6.06 6.01 -11.72
N PHE A 15 4.78 5.76 -11.45
CA PHE A 15 4.33 4.60 -10.69
C PHE A 15 4.42 3.35 -11.55
N LEU A 16 5.49 2.55 -11.34
CA LEU A 16 5.83 1.37 -12.13
C LEU A 16 6.13 0.18 -11.20
N PRO A 17 5.11 -0.53 -10.68
CA PRO A 17 5.31 -1.67 -9.77
C PRO A 17 6.22 -2.77 -10.36
N GLU A 18 6.16 -2.97 -11.67
CA GLU A 18 6.91 -3.98 -12.41
C GLU A 18 8.42 -3.81 -12.29
N ARG A 19 8.91 -2.63 -11.89
CA ARG A 19 10.35 -2.43 -11.65
C ARG A 19 10.88 -3.34 -10.56
N PHE A 20 10.04 -3.78 -9.63
CA PHE A 20 10.40 -4.67 -8.52
C PHE A 20 10.22 -6.16 -8.88
N LEU A 21 9.82 -6.46 -10.11
CA LEU A 21 9.62 -7.83 -10.60
C LEU A 21 10.70 -8.22 -11.61
N THR A 22 11.14 -9.48 -11.56
CA THR A 22 11.93 -10.14 -12.60
C THR A 22 11.03 -10.48 -13.80
N SER A 23 11.63 -10.86 -14.93
CA SER A 23 10.88 -11.18 -16.16
C SER A 23 9.94 -12.39 -16.02
N ASP A 24 10.22 -13.27 -15.07
CA ASP A 24 9.40 -14.43 -14.70
C ASP A 24 8.39 -14.12 -13.57
N GLY A 25 8.30 -12.87 -13.13
CA GLY A 25 7.32 -12.41 -12.14
C GLY A 25 7.71 -12.62 -10.68
N ALA A 26 8.93 -13.07 -10.39
CA ALA A 26 9.46 -13.13 -9.03
C ALA A 26 9.86 -11.73 -8.53
N LEU A 27 9.94 -11.55 -7.21
CA LEU A 27 10.45 -10.31 -6.63
C LEU A 27 11.96 -10.19 -6.89
N LYS A 28 12.40 -9.00 -7.28
CA LYS A 28 13.83 -8.66 -7.30
C LYS A 28 14.37 -8.50 -5.87
N ASP A 29 15.69 -8.64 -5.74
CA ASP A 29 16.43 -8.33 -4.52
C ASP A 29 16.60 -6.79 -4.34
N ASP A 30 15.49 -6.06 -4.28
CA ASP A 30 15.44 -4.66 -3.87
C ASP A 30 14.35 -4.49 -2.81
N ASP A 31 14.73 -4.76 -1.56
CA ASP A 31 13.82 -4.77 -0.40
C ASP A 31 13.36 -3.38 0.07
N VAL A 32 13.88 -2.32 -0.57
CA VAL A 32 13.64 -0.90 -0.23
C VAL A 32 13.77 -0.56 1.26
N SER A 33 14.49 -1.35 2.05
CA SER A 33 14.58 -1.23 3.52
C SER A 33 15.10 0.12 4.00
N TRP A 34 15.86 0.82 3.15
CA TRP A 34 16.37 2.17 3.38
C TRP A 34 15.29 3.23 3.60
N ILE A 35 14.01 2.97 3.26
CA ILE A 35 12.89 3.87 3.61
C ILE A 35 12.74 4.06 5.13
N TYR A 36 13.22 3.09 5.90
CA TYR A 36 13.23 3.11 7.36
C TYR A 36 14.48 3.77 7.96
N GLY A 37 15.38 4.28 7.13
CA GLY A 37 16.67 4.83 7.54
C GLY A 37 17.75 3.75 7.70
N PHE A 38 18.81 4.07 8.45
CA PHE A 38 20.02 3.25 8.52
C PHE A 38 20.62 3.17 9.93
N GLY A 39 21.39 2.10 10.16
CA GLY A 39 22.25 1.94 11.33
C GLY A 39 21.49 1.92 12.66
N ARG A 40 22.11 2.46 13.72
CA ARG A 40 21.58 2.43 15.10
C ARG A 40 20.24 3.18 15.29
N ARG A 41 19.81 3.97 14.31
CA ARG A 41 18.56 4.77 14.35
C ARG A 41 17.57 4.35 13.26
N ILE A 42 17.77 3.18 12.64
CA ILE A 42 16.77 2.59 11.76
C ILE A 42 15.43 2.48 12.49
N CYS A 43 14.33 2.68 11.77
CA CYS A 43 13.00 2.66 12.35
C CYS A 43 12.79 1.35 13.15
N PRO A 44 12.56 1.44 14.46
CA PRO A 44 12.32 0.25 15.27
C PRO A 44 10.99 -0.42 14.91
N GLY A 45 10.03 0.35 14.38
CA GLY A 45 8.70 -0.13 13.98
C GLY A 45 8.61 -0.74 12.58
N ARG A 46 9.72 -0.85 11.82
CA ARG A 46 9.69 -1.31 10.41
C ARG A 46 8.96 -2.64 10.21
N HIS A 47 9.22 -3.62 11.08
CA HIS A 47 8.62 -4.96 10.98
C HIS A 47 7.10 -4.93 11.19
N VAL A 48 6.65 -4.12 12.15
CA VAL A 48 5.22 -3.91 12.41
C VAL A 48 4.59 -3.11 11.27
N ALA A 49 5.30 -2.12 10.72
CA ALA A 49 4.83 -1.34 9.59
C ALA A 49 4.65 -2.22 8.34
N ASP A 50 5.64 -3.04 7.99
CA ASP A 50 5.57 -3.96 6.84
C ASP A 50 4.43 -4.96 7.00
N ALA A 51 4.35 -5.64 8.16
CA ALA A 51 3.31 -6.64 8.40
C ALA A 51 1.89 -6.02 8.40
N SER A 52 1.71 -4.89 9.10
CA SER A 52 0.39 -4.26 9.18
C SER A 52 -0.05 -3.65 7.85
N LEU A 53 0.88 -3.05 7.08
CA LEU A 53 0.59 -2.49 5.76
C LEU A 53 0.24 -3.60 4.77
N TRP A 54 0.99 -4.70 4.76
CA TRP A 54 0.70 -5.86 3.93
C TRP A 54 -0.69 -6.41 4.22
N CYS A 55 -0.99 -6.71 5.50
CA CYS A 55 -2.30 -7.19 5.91
C CYS A 55 -3.42 -6.23 5.52
N ALA A 56 -3.25 -4.93 5.74
CA ALA A 56 -4.24 -3.94 5.35
C ALA A 56 -4.48 -3.92 3.83
N MET A 57 -3.42 -3.91 3.03
CA MET A 57 -3.52 -3.89 1.57
C MET A 57 -4.23 -5.12 1.02
N VAL A 58 -3.82 -6.33 1.43
CA VAL A 58 -4.44 -7.57 0.93
C VAL A 58 -5.89 -7.67 1.38
N SER A 59 -6.21 -7.26 2.61
CA SER A 59 -7.58 -7.28 3.14
C SER A 59 -8.49 -6.33 2.35
N ILE A 60 -8.03 -5.09 2.15
CA ILE A 60 -8.78 -4.09 1.40
C ILE A 60 -9.00 -4.55 -0.03
N LEU A 61 -7.94 -4.99 -0.72
CA LEU A 61 -8.00 -5.38 -2.13
C LEU A 61 -8.76 -6.70 -2.37
N ALA A 62 -8.82 -7.59 -1.37
CA ALA A 62 -9.62 -8.81 -1.46
C ALA A 62 -11.12 -8.54 -1.39
N VAL A 63 -11.53 -7.52 -0.64
CA VAL A 63 -12.96 -7.26 -0.34
C VAL A 63 -13.52 -6.13 -1.20
N PHE A 64 -12.72 -5.13 -1.53
CA PHE A 64 -13.17 -3.91 -2.19
C PHE A 64 -12.52 -3.68 -3.55
N GLU A 65 -13.29 -3.06 -4.41
CA GLU A 65 -12.84 -2.39 -5.62
C GLU A 65 -12.81 -0.88 -5.33
N ILE A 66 -11.68 -0.25 -5.66
CA ILE A 66 -11.43 1.18 -5.42
C ILE A 66 -11.30 1.86 -6.77
N GLU A 67 -12.18 2.82 -7.03
CA GLU A 67 -12.27 3.50 -8.31
C GLU A 67 -12.06 5.01 -8.15
N LYS A 68 -11.45 5.61 -9.18
CA LYS A 68 -11.37 7.07 -9.30
C LYS A 68 -12.76 7.60 -9.66
N THR A 69 -13.21 8.65 -8.96
CA THR A 69 -14.44 9.34 -9.34
C THR A 69 -14.24 10.08 -10.67
N GLU A 70 -15.13 9.88 -11.64
CA GLU A 70 -15.05 10.54 -12.95
C GLU A 70 -14.99 12.07 -12.81
N GLY A 71 -14.17 12.72 -13.63
CA GLY A 71 -13.98 14.17 -13.59
C GLY A 71 -13.21 14.71 -12.38
N SER A 72 -12.71 13.85 -11.49
CA SER A 72 -11.87 14.31 -10.37
C SER A 72 -10.49 14.81 -10.82
N GLU A 73 -10.08 15.95 -10.24
CA GLU A 73 -8.73 16.49 -10.36
C GLU A 73 -7.67 15.51 -9.86
N ASP A 74 -6.41 15.77 -10.23
CA ASP A 74 -5.27 15.03 -9.69
C ASP A 74 -5.13 15.22 -8.17
N VAL A 75 -4.70 14.16 -7.50
CA VAL A 75 -4.55 14.11 -6.04
C VAL A 75 -3.47 15.10 -5.59
N LYS A 76 -3.86 16.05 -4.73
CA LYS A 76 -2.95 17.03 -4.13
C LYS A 76 -2.33 16.44 -2.87
N TRP A 77 -1.02 16.58 -2.70
CA TRP A 77 -0.28 16.01 -1.57
C TRP A 77 0.07 17.07 -0.53
N THR A 78 0.27 16.63 0.70
CA THR A 78 0.85 17.47 1.76
C THR A 78 2.37 17.56 1.63
N THR A 79 2.91 18.68 2.10
CA THR A 79 4.36 18.91 2.23
C THR A 79 4.69 18.99 3.71
N GLY A 80 5.66 18.20 4.17
CA GLY A 80 6.05 18.14 5.57
C GLY A 80 7.01 16.98 5.84
N MET A 81 7.13 16.60 7.11
CA MET A 81 7.96 15.45 7.53
C MET A 81 7.45 14.13 6.92
N SER A 82 6.12 14.01 6.77
CA SER A 82 5.46 12.93 6.04
C SER A 82 4.62 13.55 4.93
N SER A 83 4.53 12.87 3.78
CA SER A 83 3.63 13.24 2.68
C SER A 83 2.47 12.27 2.61
N TYR A 84 1.26 12.81 2.52
CA TYR A 84 0.03 12.04 2.40
C TYR A 84 -0.96 12.81 1.51
N PRO A 85 -1.91 12.14 0.87
CA PRO A 85 -2.88 12.82 0.01
C PRO A 85 -3.80 13.70 0.85
N ARG A 86 -4.12 14.89 0.34
CA ARG A 86 -5.27 15.68 0.84
C ARG A 86 -6.56 14.94 0.49
N PRO A 87 -7.68 15.20 1.20
CA PRO A 87 -8.96 14.60 0.86
C PRO A 87 -9.26 14.71 -0.64
N PHE A 88 -9.51 13.56 -1.27
CA PHE A 88 -9.85 13.44 -2.68
C PHE A 88 -11.04 12.49 -2.83
N PRO A 89 -11.93 12.70 -3.82
CA PRO A 89 -13.06 11.81 -4.04
C PRO A 89 -12.58 10.47 -4.60
N CYS A 90 -13.10 9.38 -4.03
CA CYS A 90 -12.95 8.03 -4.56
C CYS A 90 -14.20 7.21 -4.24
N THR A 91 -14.45 6.19 -5.05
CA THR A 91 -15.53 5.23 -4.84
C THR A 91 -14.92 3.93 -4.31
N ILE A 92 -15.47 3.40 -3.22
CA ILE A 92 -15.06 2.13 -2.63
C ILE A 92 -16.29 1.25 -2.58
N VAL A 93 -16.29 0.17 -3.35
CA VAL A 93 -17.44 -0.75 -3.46
C VAL A 93 -17.00 -2.18 -3.13
N PRO A 94 -17.85 -2.98 -2.47
CA PRO A 94 -17.55 -4.39 -2.28
C PRO A 94 -17.42 -5.12 -3.63
N ARG A 95 -16.45 -6.02 -3.77
CA ARG A 95 -16.28 -6.84 -4.99
C ARG A 95 -17.44 -7.79 -5.22
N ASP A 96 -18.01 -8.31 -4.14
CA ASP A 96 -19.25 -9.10 -4.20
C ASP A 96 -20.45 -8.18 -4.00
N LYS A 97 -21.33 -8.13 -5.01
CA LYS A 97 -22.54 -7.29 -5.00
C LYS A 97 -23.57 -7.74 -3.97
N ASN A 98 -23.48 -8.98 -3.48
CA ASN A 98 -24.33 -9.53 -2.43
C ASN A 98 -23.74 -9.36 -1.02
N MET A 99 -22.60 -8.68 -0.92
CA MET A 99 -21.95 -8.36 0.33
C MET A 99 -22.70 -7.23 1.03
N ASP A 100 -23.32 -7.57 2.17
CA ASP A 100 -23.95 -6.62 3.08
C ASP A 100 -22.99 -6.27 4.23
N GLY A 101 -23.38 -5.30 5.06
CA GLY A 101 -22.54 -4.82 6.16
C GLY A 101 -22.21 -5.91 7.22
N GLU A 102 -23.10 -6.88 7.42
CA GLU A 102 -22.88 -7.97 8.38
C GLU A 102 -21.86 -8.98 7.86
N LYS A 103 -21.95 -9.37 6.58
CA LYS A 103 -20.97 -10.26 5.93
C LYS A 103 -19.59 -9.61 5.83
N LEU A 104 -19.55 -8.31 5.55
CA LEU A 104 -18.31 -7.52 5.57
C LEU A 104 -17.63 -7.54 6.94
N ALA A 105 -18.40 -7.26 8.00
CA ALA A 105 -17.88 -7.30 9.36
C ALA A 105 -17.37 -8.71 9.75
N SER A 106 -18.09 -9.75 9.34
CA SER A 106 -17.65 -11.14 9.55
C SER A 106 -16.34 -11.47 8.85
N LEU A 107 -16.16 -11.06 7.59
CA LEU A 107 -14.95 -11.33 6.83
C LEU A 107 -13.73 -10.58 7.38
N MET A 108 -13.92 -9.33 7.81
CA MET A 108 -12.88 -8.54 8.48
C MET A 108 -12.47 -9.13 9.84
N CYS A 109 -13.42 -9.74 10.57
CA CYS A 109 -13.13 -10.47 11.81
C CYS A 109 -12.36 -11.77 11.58
N VAL A 110 -12.54 -12.48 10.46
CA VAL A 110 -11.76 -13.70 10.14
C VAL A 110 -10.31 -13.39 9.78
N LEU A 111 -10.04 -12.17 9.29
CA LEU A 111 -8.67 -11.67 9.05
C LEU A 111 -7.99 -11.15 10.32
N ALA A 112 -8.74 -10.91 11.39
CA ALA A 112 -8.17 -10.82 12.72
C ALA A 112 -7.87 -12.26 13.16
N VAL A 113 -6.58 -12.59 13.24
CA VAL A 113 -6.07 -13.85 13.80
C VAL A 113 -6.95 -14.23 15.00
N PRO A 114 -7.57 -15.43 15.01
CA PRO A 114 -8.31 -15.87 16.17
C PRO A 114 -7.38 -15.76 17.40
N PRO A 115 -7.84 -15.21 18.53
CA PRO A 115 -7.06 -15.27 19.75
C PRO A 115 -7.00 -16.74 20.14
N ASP A 116 -5.92 -17.42 19.75
CA ASP A 116 -5.31 -18.62 20.34
C ASP A 116 -4.49 -19.38 19.27
N ASP A 117 -3.22 -18.97 19.15
CA ASP A 117 -2.02 -19.83 18.96
C ASP A 117 -0.75 -19.04 19.36
#